data_AF-A0A2G6C4F5-F1
#
_entry.id   AF-A0A2G6C4F5-F1
#
_cell.length_a   1.000
_cell.length_b   1.000
_cell.length_c   1.000
_cell.angle_alpha   90.00
_cell.angle_beta   90.00
_cell.angle_gamma   90.00
#
_symmetry.space_group_name_H-M   'P 1'
#
loop_
_entity.id
_entity.type
_entity.pdbx_description
1 polymer ?
#
loop_
_entity_poly.entity_id
_entity_poly.type
_entity_poly.pdbx_seq_one_letter_code
_entity_poly.pdbx_strand_id
1 'polypeptide(L)'
;MSKHINGFMDFIREQGVVGLAVGLAIGAAAGDAVKSIVDNLINPLVGLILGGTDLSSIETTVMRGGKELVFGWGNILNGIITLLAVAATVYLIVHMLKMDRLDKKKKD
;
A
#
# COMPACT_ATOMS: atom_id res chain seq x y z
N MET A 1 37.62 -11.13 -7.45
CA MET A 1 36.39 -10.30 -7.35
C MET A 1 35.30 -10.72 -8.34
N SER A 2 35.61 -11.12 -9.58
CA SER A 2 34.63 -11.52 -10.61
C SER A 2 33.85 -12.81 -10.32
N LYS A 3 34.47 -13.80 -9.66
CA LYS A 3 33.84 -15.12 -9.44
C LYS A 3 32.59 -15.07 -8.55
N HIS A 4 32.56 -14.17 -7.57
CA HIS A 4 31.41 -13.99 -6.67
C HIS A 4 30.28 -13.20 -7.32
N ILE A 5 30.60 -12.21 -8.16
CA ILE A 5 29.61 -11.41 -8.89
C ILE A 5 28.89 -12.25 -9.95
N ASN A 6 29.64 -13.09 -10.67
CA ASN A 6 29.04 -14.00 -11.66
C ASN A 6 28.13 -15.03 -10.97
N GLY A 7 28.59 -15.66 -9.88
CA GLY A 7 27.75 -16.60 -9.12
C GLY A 7 26.50 -15.97 -8.51
N PHE A 8 26.55 -14.69 -8.13
CA PHE A 8 25.36 -13.96 -7.67
C PHE A 8 24.38 -13.65 -8.81
N MET A 9 24.86 -13.25 -9.99
CA MET A 9 23.98 -13.04 -11.14
C MET A 9 23.35 -14.33 -11.65
N ASP A 10 24.08 -15.44 -11.60
CA ASP A 10 23.55 -16.76 -11.93
C ASP A 10 22.47 -17.18 -10.92
N PHE A 11 22.69 -16.96 -9.61
CA PHE A 11 21.69 -17.19 -8.56
C PHE A 11 20.41 -16.37 -8.76
N ILE A 12 20.52 -15.07 -9.05
CA ILE A 12 19.37 -14.18 -9.30
C ILE A 12 18.53 -14.69 -10.48
N ARG A 13 19.20 -15.19 -11.53
CA ARG A 13 18.55 -15.74 -12.73
C ARG A 13 17.88 -17.07 -12.44
N GLU A 14 18.56 -17.99 -11.77
CA GLU A 14 18.03 -19.32 -11.44
C GLU A 14 16.85 -19.27 -10.47
N GLN A 15 16.89 -18.35 -9.50
CA GLN A 15 15.84 -18.23 -8.48
C GLN A 15 14.68 -17.31 -8.89
N GLY A 16 14.65 -16.81 -10.13
CA GLY A 16 13.57 -15.95 -10.63
C GLY A 16 13.40 -14.63 -9.86
N VAL A 17 14.43 -14.20 -9.11
CA VAL A 17 14.39 -13.04 -8.20
C VAL A 17 14.10 -11.75 -8.95
N VAL A 18 14.51 -11.66 -10.22
CA VAL A 18 14.22 -10.51 -11.09
C VAL A 18 12.72 -10.28 -11.24
N GLY A 19 11.93 -11.34 -11.45
CA GLY A 19 10.48 -11.24 -11.58
C GLY A 19 9.81 -10.79 -10.28
N LEU A 20 10.26 -11.32 -9.15
CA LEU A 20 9.80 -10.91 -7.82
C LEU A 20 10.14 -9.44 -7.53
N ALA A 21 11.36 -9.01 -7.85
CA ALA A 21 11.82 -7.65 -7.64
C ALA A 21 11.00 -6.63 -8.47
N VAL A 22 10.71 -6.96 -9.74
CA VAL A 22 9.86 -6.13 -10.60
C VAL A 22 8.42 -6.10 -10.07
N GLY A 23 7.87 -7.24 -9.66
CA GLY A 23 6.53 -7.33 -9.09
C GLY A 23 6.37 -6.50 -7.80
N LEU A 24 7.35 -6.58 -6.89
CA LEU A 24 7.39 -5.77 -5.66
C LEU A 24 7.54 -4.27 -5.96
N ALA A 25 8.41 -3.90 -6.89
CA ALA A 25 8.62 -2.49 -7.27
C ALA A 25 7.35 -1.87 -7.86
N ILE A 26 6.67 -2.57 -8.77
CA ILE A 26 5.40 -2.10 -9.34
C ILE A 26 4.30 -2.10 -8.27
N GLY A 27 4.24 -3.12 -7.43
CA GLY A 27 3.28 -3.21 -6.32
C GLY A 27 3.40 -2.04 -5.33
N ALA A 28 4.63 -1.66 -4.97
CA ALA A 28 4.88 -0.51 -4.12
C ALA A 28 4.41 0.80 -4.78
N ALA A 29 4.80 1.03 -6.04
CA ALA A 29 4.39 2.23 -6.78
C ALA A 29 2.87 2.33 -6.98
N ALA A 30 2.19 1.21 -7.22
CA ALA A 30 0.73 1.17 -7.32
C ALA A 30 0.06 1.50 -5.96
N GLY A 31 0.61 0.98 -4.86
CA GLY A 31 0.17 1.32 -3.51
C GLY A 31 0.29 2.83 -3.23
N ASP A 32 1.43 3.43 -3.58
CA ASP A 32 1.67 4.87 -3.42
C ASP A 32 0.69 5.72 -4.26
N ALA A 33 0.40 5.28 -5.49
CA ALA A 33 -0.57 5.96 -6.35
C ALA A 33 -1.98 5.97 -5.72
N VAL A 34 -2.44 4.83 -5.20
CA VAL A 34 -3.75 4.75 -4.53
C VAL A 34 -3.75 5.54 -3.23
N LYS A 35 -2.66 5.47 -2.45
CA LYS A 35 -2.51 6.28 -1.24
C LYS A 35 -2.63 7.78 -1.55
N SER A 36 -1.99 8.26 -2.62
CA SER A 36 -2.12 9.66 -3.05
C SER A 36 -3.57 10.04 -3.37
N ILE A 37 -4.35 9.14 -3.96
CA ILE A 37 -5.78 9.38 -4.20
C ILE A 37 -6.55 9.45 -2.88
N VAL A 38 -6.26 8.55 -1.93
CA VAL A 38 -6.90 8.58 -0.61
C VAL A 38 -6.55 9.88 0.11
N ASP A 39 -5.27 10.25 0.13
CA ASP A 39 -4.79 11.41 0.86
C ASP A 39 -5.28 12.74 0.28
N ASN A 40 -5.34 12.86 -1.05
CA ASN A 40 -5.68 14.12 -1.71
C ASN A 40 -7.15 14.25 -2.11
N LEU A 41 -7.91 13.14 -2.18
CA LEU A 41 -9.32 13.17 -2.58
C LEU A 41 -10.25 12.65 -1.48
N ILE A 42 -9.97 11.46 -0.92
CA ILE A 42 -10.85 10.87 0.08
C ILE A 42 -10.77 11.63 1.41
N ASN A 43 -9.57 11.90 1.93
CA ASN A 43 -9.41 12.56 3.24
C ASN A 43 -10.04 13.95 3.28
N PRO A 44 -9.87 14.84 2.28
CA PRO A 44 -10.53 16.15 2.30
C PRO A 44 -12.05 16.06 2.20
N LEU A 45 -12.59 15.08 1.46
CA LEU A 45 -14.04 14.86 1.38
C LEU A 45 -14.62 14.38 2.71
N VAL A 46 -13.91 13.47 3.38
CA VAL A 46 -14.29 13.02 4.72
C VAL A 46 -14.16 14.17 5.73
N GLY A 47 -13.09 14.96 5.65
CA GLY A 47 -12.87 16.14 6.48
C GLY A 47 -13.97 17.19 6.30
N LEU A 48 -14.46 17.41 5.07
CA LEU A 48 -15.58 18.32 4.79
C LEU A 48 -16.88 17.86 5.48
N ILE A 49 -17.12 16.54 5.56
CA ILE A 49 -18.30 15.97 6.24
C ILE A 49 -18.16 16.03 7.76
N LEU A 50 -16.93 15.86 8.28
CA LEU A 50 -16.63 15.89 9.71
C LEU A 50 -16.37 17.30 10.27
N GLY A 51 -16.62 18.36 9.49
CA GLY A 51 -16.56 19.75 9.95
C GLY A 51 -15.16 20.37 9.91
N GLY A 52 -14.30 19.93 8.98
CA GLY A 52 -12.96 20.48 8.76
C GLY A 52 -11.84 19.81 9.57
N THR A 53 -12.11 18.68 10.21
CA THR A 53 -11.08 17.89 10.88
C THR A 53 -10.54 16.81 9.94
N ASP A 54 -9.22 16.82 9.71
CA ASP A 54 -8.55 15.73 9.03
C ASP A 54 -8.53 14.51 9.95
N LEU A 55 -8.74 13.31 9.40
CA LEU A 55 -8.61 12.08 10.20
C LEU A 55 -7.24 12.00 10.88
N SER A 56 -6.19 12.46 10.20
CA SER A 56 -4.81 12.51 10.67
C SER A 56 -4.61 13.41 11.89
N SER A 57 -5.47 14.42 12.11
CA SER A 57 -5.36 15.36 13.23
C SER A 57 -6.03 14.87 14.51
N ILE A 58 -6.60 13.66 14.52
CA ILE A 58 -7.13 13.04 15.74
C ILE A 58 -5.95 12.52 16.56
N GLU A 59 -5.47 13.36 17.47
CA GLU A 59 -4.39 13.01 18.39
C GLU A 59 -4.81 13.25 19.85
N THR A 60 -4.27 12.42 20.74
CA THR A 60 -4.42 12.62 22.18
C THR A 60 -3.04 12.85 22.77
N THR A 61 -2.81 14.05 23.27
CA THR A 61 -1.55 14.41 23.92
C THR A 61 -1.67 14.24 25.43
N VAL A 62 -0.78 13.45 26.01
CA VAL A 62 -0.68 13.25 27.46
C VAL A 62 0.66 13.79 27.94
N MET A 63 0.65 14.77 28.85
CA MET A 63 1.86 15.24 29.51
C MET A 63 2.18 14.35 30.71
N ARG A 64 3.38 13.75 30.72
CA ARG A 64 3.89 13.01 31.88
C ARG A 64 5.35 13.38 32.14
N GLY A 65 5.61 13.99 33.30
CA GLY A 65 6.97 14.31 33.75
C GLY A 65 7.74 15.28 32.85
N GLY A 66 7.05 16.25 32.22
CA GLY A 66 7.67 17.23 31.32
C GLY A 66 7.97 16.73 29.91
N LYS A 67 7.61 15.48 29.58
CA LYS A 67 7.61 14.96 28.20
C LYS A 67 6.19 14.93 27.64
N GLU A 68 6.08 15.41 26.41
CA GLU A 68 4.87 15.34 25.61
C GLU A 68 4.79 13.97 24.93
N LEU A 69 3.74 13.21 25.23
CA LEU A 69 3.45 11.93 24.57
C LEU A 69 2.23 12.14 23.68
N VAL A 70 2.46 12.13 22.36
CA VAL A 70 1.42 12.33 21.35
C VAL A 70 0.96 10.96 20.84
N PHE A 71 -0.32 10.63 21.04
CA PHE A 71 -0.96 9.44 20.49
C PHE A 71 -1.77 9.80 19.25
N GLY A 72 -1.19 9.61 18.06
CA GLY A 72 -1.84 9.90 16.77
C GLY A 72 -2.80 8.79 16.32
N TRP A 73 -3.92 8.60 17.01
CA TRP A 73 -4.97 7.64 16.64
C TRP A 73 -5.52 7.85 15.23
N GLY A 74 -5.53 9.11 14.80
CA GLY A 74 -5.91 9.54 13.48
C GLY A 74 -5.09 8.92 12.35
N ASN A 75 -3.77 8.87 12.52
CA ASN A 75 -2.86 8.26 11.55
C ASN A 75 -3.06 6.75 11.42
N ILE A 76 -3.45 6.09 12.51
CA ILE A 76 -3.74 4.64 12.51
C ILE A 76 -5.02 4.36 11.71
N LEU A 77 -6.08 5.13 11.97
CA LEU A 77 -7.36 5.04 11.24
C LEU A 77 -7.17 5.35 9.75
N ASN A 78 -6.42 6.41 9.44
CA ASN A 78 -6.05 6.76 8.08
C ASN A 78 -5.29 5.61 7.38
N GLY A 79 -4.32 4.99 8.06
CA GLY A 79 -3.58 3.84 7.54
C GLY A 79 -4.49 2.65 7.21
N ILE A 80 -5.47 2.35 8.07
CA ILE A 80 -6.46 1.28 7.82
C ILE A 80 -7.34 1.60 6.61
N ILE A 81 -7.82 2.84 6.49
CA ILE A 81 -8.64 3.27 5.35
C ILE A 81 -7.84 3.17 4.05
N THR A 82 -6.60 3.63 4.06
CA THR A 82 -5.69 3.55 2.92
C THR A 82 -5.44 2.08 2.52
N LEU A 83 -5.17 1.20 3.48
CA LEU A 83 -4.99 -0.23 3.23
C LEU A 83 -6.23 -0.84 2.55
N LEU A 84 -7.42 -0.56 3.08
CA LEU A 84 -8.68 -1.07 2.53
C LEU A 84 -8.95 -0.50 1.13
N ALA A 85 -8.64 0.78 0.89
CA ALA A 85 -8.80 1.41 -0.42
C ALA A 85 -7.83 0.83 -1.46
N VAL A 86 -6.57 0.60 -1.09
CA VAL A 86 -5.57 -0.09 -1.94
C VAL A 86 -6.06 -1.50 -2.27
N ALA A 87 -6.45 -2.27 -1.26
CA ALA A 87 -6.95 -3.63 -1.45
C ALA A 87 -8.20 -3.68 -2.34
N ALA A 88 -9.16 -2.78 -2.11
CA ALA A 88 -10.36 -2.66 -2.93
C ALA A 88 -10.05 -2.25 -4.37
N THR A 89 -9.12 -1.32 -4.57
CA THR A 89 -8.70 -0.89 -5.92
C THR A 89 -8.04 -2.03 -6.69
N VAL A 90 -7.10 -2.74 -6.06
CA VAL A 90 -6.45 -3.91 -6.67
C VAL A 90 -7.49 -4.99 -6.99
N TYR A 91 -8.42 -5.28 -6.08
CA TYR A 91 -9.52 -6.23 -6.31
C TYR A 91 -10.39 -5.83 -7.52
N LEU A 92 -10.82 -4.56 -7.58
CA LEU A 92 -11.65 -4.06 -8.68
C LEU A 92 -10.91 -4.12 -10.02
N ILE A 93 -9.62 -3.80 -10.06
CA ILE A 93 -8.81 -3.90 -11.29
C ILE A 93 -8.72 -5.35 -11.75
N VAL A 94 -8.37 -6.28 -10.86
CA VAL A 94 -8.25 -7.71 -11.20
C VAL A 94 -9.59 -8.26 -11.70
N HIS A 95 -10.69 -7.90 -11.03
CA HIS A 95 -12.03 -8.36 -11.39
C HIS A 95 -12.57 -7.69 -12.67
N MET A 96 -12.31 -6.40 -12.88
CA MET A 96 -12.69 -5.67 -14.10
C MET A 96 -11.95 -6.20 -15.32
N LEU A 97 -10.66 -6.54 -15.17
CA LEU A 97 -9.85 -7.16 -16.21
C LEU A 97 -10.22 -8.63 -16.48
N LYS A 98 -11.18 -9.20 -15.74
CA LYS A 98 -11.63 -10.60 -15.88
C LYS A 98 -10.47 -11.61 -15.81
N MET A 99 -9.40 -11.31 -15.09
CA MET A 99 -8.29 -12.25 -14.91
C MET A 99 -8.73 -13.51 -14.15
N ASP A 100 -9.77 -13.39 -13.34
CA ASP A 100 -10.57 -14.46 -12.74
C ASP A 100 -11.25 -15.40 -13.76
N ARG A 101 -11.32 -15.02 -15.05
CA ARG A 101 -11.78 -15.90 -16.14
C ARG A 101 -10.65 -16.54 -16.95
N LEU A 102 -9.40 -16.12 -16.78
CA LEU A 102 -8.25 -16.73 -17.46
C LEU A 102 -7.82 -18.06 -16.81
N ASP A 103 -8.21 -18.30 -15.56
CA ASP A 103 -8.05 -19.59 -14.87
C ASP A 103 -9.16 -20.61 -15.19
N LYS A 104 -10.00 -20.36 -16.19
CA LYS A 104 -10.85 -21.41 -16.74
C LYS A 104 -9.98 -22.38 -17.55
N LYS A 105 -9.42 -23.35 -16.82
CA LYS A 105 -8.93 -24.63 -17.34
C LYS A 105 -9.81 -25.07 -18.50
N LYS A 106 -9.16 -25.40 -19.61
CA LYS A 106 -9.73 -26.13 -20.74
C LYS A 106 -10.69 -27.20 -20.20
N LYS A 107 -11.94 -27.18 -20.66
CA LYS A 107 -12.81 -28.34 -20.59
C LYS A 107 -12.04 -29.52 -21.22
N ASP A 108 -11.80 -30.55 -20.44
CA ASP A 108 -11.71 -31.90 -20.98
C ASP A 108 -13.06 -32.27 -21.61
#